data_AF-A0A6J7KGW5-F1
#
_entry.id   AF-A0A6J7KGW5-F1
#
_cell.length_a   1.000
_cell.length_b   1.000
_cell.length_c   1.000
_cell.angle_alpha   90.00
_cell.angle_beta   90.00
_cell.angle_gamma   90.00
#
_symmetry.space_group_name_H-M   'P 1'
#
loop_
_entity.id
_entity.type
_entity.pdbx_description
1 polymer ?
#
loop_
_entity_poly.entity_id
_entity_poly.type
_entity_poly.pdbx_seq_one_letter_code
_entity_poly.pdbx_strand_id
1 'polypeptide(L)'
;MRATVDEASAARKALDGALRTIEQHTSMADQQFARAREELTAAQQSADAVAAGAAHPALRVEQLRALAVDVPQRVERAVVEADAIQGQVSTHPAAMTFLAEVPDVSGLRSEAVGVGDAAGLAKPPWLRLDSQLAEAEAGLTRARAVVDRAIADHDASQRALDAAASAIAAARDQVVHGDVSGAARELLDDARQQLALAESETGSLAAITAGAESAKDTANAAAARARQDRRDAEQRREAARRAEAARRRSSSGGGGFGGGGGGFGGGGGSRSSGGGGSRSFGGGGGSRGGGGGGSRGF
;
A
#
# COMPACT_ATOMS: atom_id res chain seq x y z
N MET A 1 -71.62 5.37 51.43
CA MET A 1 -70.90 4.24 50.81
C MET A 1 -69.98 4.66 49.67
N ARG A 2 -70.39 5.51 48.70
CA ARG A 2 -69.46 6.04 47.68
C ARG A 2 -68.32 6.89 48.28
N ALA A 3 -68.67 7.88 49.10
CA ALA A 3 -67.67 8.76 49.74
C ALA A 3 -66.58 7.99 50.52
N THR A 4 -66.97 6.95 51.27
CA THR A 4 -66.04 6.10 52.02
C THR A 4 -65.16 5.22 51.11
N VAL A 5 -65.67 4.82 49.94
CA VAL A 5 -64.89 4.08 48.93
C VAL A 5 -63.92 5.01 48.20
N ASP A 6 -64.34 6.23 47.90
CA ASP A 6 -63.50 7.25 47.26
C ASP A 6 -62.36 7.70 48.19
N GLU A 7 -62.65 7.88 49.49
CA GLU A 7 -61.66 8.20 50.52
C GLU A 7 -60.68 7.03 50.73
N ALA A 8 -61.15 5.78 50.79
CA ALA A 8 -60.28 4.61 50.86
C ALA A 8 -59.40 4.45 49.60
N SER A 9 -59.94 4.76 48.41
CA SER A 9 -59.20 4.75 47.16
C SER A 9 -58.12 5.84 47.13
N ALA A 10 -58.43 7.05 47.59
CA ALA A 10 -57.47 8.14 47.71
C ALA A 10 -56.36 7.82 48.72
N ALA A 11 -56.71 7.25 49.88
CA ALA A 11 -55.74 6.83 50.90
C ALA A 11 -54.81 5.72 50.38
N ARG A 12 -55.35 4.73 49.65
CA ARG A 12 -54.54 3.67 49.02
C ARG A 12 -53.58 4.25 47.98
N LYS A 13 -54.05 5.16 47.12
CA LYS A 13 -53.20 5.83 46.12
C LYS A 13 -52.09 6.67 46.78
N ALA A 14 -52.38 7.32 47.91
CA ALA A 14 -51.38 8.06 48.69
C ALA A 14 -50.34 7.12 49.31
N LEU A 15 -50.77 5.98 49.88
CA LEU A 15 -49.88 4.96 50.42
C LEU A 15 -48.99 4.35 49.33
N ASP A 16 -49.56 3.99 48.18
CA ASP A 16 -48.80 3.47 47.03
C ASP A 16 -47.78 4.51 46.53
N GLY A 17 -48.11 5.81 46.57
CA GLY A 17 -47.18 6.89 46.24
C GLY A 17 -46.04 7.05 47.26
N ALA A 18 -46.34 6.92 48.56
CA ALA A 18 -45.34 6.94 49.61
C ALA A 18 -44.40 5.73 49.54
N LEU A 19 -44.95 4.52 49.29
CA LEU A 19 -44.16 3.29 49.12
C LEU A 19 -43.22 3.39 47.93
N ARG A 20 -43.67 3.88 46.76
CA ARG A 20 -42.78 4.10 45.60
C ARG A 20 -41.66 5.11 45.89
N THR A 21 -41.97 6.19 46.63
CA THR A 21 -40.94 7.17 47.04
C THR A 21 -39.91 6.53 47.97
N ILE A 22 -40.35 5.71 48.94
CA ILE A 22 -39.45 4.97 49.83
C ILE A 22 -38.59 3.98 49.03
N GLU A 23 -39.18 3.17 48.15
CA GLU A 23 -38.45 2.23 47.28
C GLU A 23 -37.41 2.93 46.40
N GLN A 24 -37.75 4.10 45.84
CA GLN A 24 -36.82 4.91 45.05
C GLN A 24 -35.67 5.45 45.90
N HIS A 25 -35.94 5.93 47.12
CA HIS A 25 -34.90 6.40 48.04
C HIS A 25 -33.98 5.27 48.49
N THR A 26 -34.51 4.07 48.79
CA THR A 26 -33.70 2.90 49.15
C THR A 26 -32.81 2.46 47.97
N SER A 27 -33.35 2.43 46.74
CA SER A 27 -32.59 2.12 45.54
C SER A 27 -31.44 3.10 45.28
N MET A 28 -31.67 4.41 45.46
CA MET A 28 -30.59 5.40 45.36
C MET A 28 -29.53 5.23 46.46
N ALA A 29 -29.94 4.93 47.69
CA ALA A 29 -29.01 4.66 48.79
C ALA A 29 -28.15 3.42 48.53
N ASP A 30 -28.73 2.35 47.98
CA ASP A 30 -27.99 1.14 47.59
C ASP A 30 -26.97 1.41 46.48
N GLN A 31 -27.35 2.20 45.46
CA GLN A 31 -26.43 2.62 44.39
C GLN A 31 -25.28 3.49 44.92
N GLN A 32 -25.58 4.43 45.81
CA GLN A 32 -24.55 5.26 46.45
C GLN A 32 -23.60 4.42 47.32
N PHE A 33 -24.12 3.43 48.06
CA PHE A 33 -23.30 2.53 48.85
C PHE A 33 -22.42 1.61 47.99
N ALA A 34 -22.97 1.08 46.88
CA ALA A 34 -22.21 0.30 45.91
C ALA A 34 -21.05 1.12 45.31
N ARG A 35 -21.34 2.35 44.87
CA ARG A 35 -20.32 3.27 44.35
C ARG A 35 -19.26 3.61 45.40
N ALA A 36 -19.67 3.90 46.65
CA ALA A 36 -18.72 4.17 47.73
C ALA A 36 -17.82 2.96 48.02
N ARG A 37 -18.35 1.74 47.90
CA ARG A 37 -17.57 0.50 48.08
C ARG A 37 -16.58 0.26 46.94
N GLU A 38 -16.96 0.57 45.70
CA GLU A 38 -16.05 0.56 44.54
C GLU A 38 -14.93 1.60 44.72
N GLU A 39 -15.28 2.84 45.09
CA GLU A 39 -14.31 3.92 45.36
C GLU A 39 -13.36 3.54 46.50
N LEU A 40 -13.86 2.93 47.58
CA LEU A 40 -13.02 2.44 48.69
C LEU A 40 -12.10 1.30 48.26
N THR A 41 -12.59 0.37 47.43
CA THR A 41 -11.77 -0.74 46.92
C THR A 41 -10.66 -0.22 46.00
N ALA A 42 -10.96 0.74 45.12
CA ALA A 42 -9.97 1.39 44.28
C ALA A 42 -8.94 2.17 45.12
N ALA A 43 -9.38 2.87 46.17
CA ALA A 43 -8.50 3.57 47.09
C ALA A 43 -7.58 2.61 47.86
N GLN A 44 -8.10 1.46 48.33
CA GLN A 44 -7.33 0.41 49.00
C GLN A 44 -6.26 -0.16 48.07
N GLN A 45 -6.62 -0.50 46.83
CA GLN A 45 -5.68 -1.01 45.84
C GLN A 45 -4.58 0.01 45.51
N SER A 46 -4.92 1.29 45.42
CA SER A 46 -3.95 2.38 45.25
C SER A 46 -3.01 2.48 46.45
N ALA A 47 -3.53 2.41 47.67
CA ALA A 47 -2.73 2.44 48.89
C ALA A 47 -1.77 1.24 49.00
N ASP A 48 -2.24 0.03 48.68
CA ASP A 48 -1.43 -1.19 48.68
C ASP A 48 -0.32 -1.12 47.63
N ALA A 49 -0.60 -0.54 46.45
CA ALA A 49 0.41 -0.30 45.42
C ALA A 49 1.49 0.70 45.90
N VAL A 50 1.10 1.77 46.59
CA VAL A 50 2.04 2.73 47.19
C VAL A 50 2.87 2.07 48.30
N ALA A 51 2.24 1.26 49.16
CA ALA A 51 2.91 0.55 50.24
C ALA A 51 3.91 -0.49 49.70
N ALA A 52 3.54 -1.25 48.68
CA ALA A 52 4.43 -2.20 48.00
C ALA A 52 5.61 -1.48 47.34
N GLY A 53 5.36 -0.33 46.70
CA GLY A 53 6.42 0.52 46.13
C GLY A 53 7.35 1.13 47.17
N ALA A 54 6.85 1.37 48.39
CA ALA A 54 7.63 1.87 49.52
C ALA A 54 8.39 0.76 50.27
N ALA A 55 7.93 -0.50 50.20
CA ALA A 55 8.50 -1.64 50.92
C ALA A 55 9.90 -2.05 50.43
N HIS A 56 10.32 -1.60 49.24
CA HIS A 56 11.60 -1.99 48.64
C HIS A 56 12.47 -0.78 48.25
N PRO A 57 12.93 0.01 49.24
CA PRO A 57 13.81 1.16 48.97
C PRO A 57 15.12 0.74 48.30
N ALA A 58 15.63 -0.47 48.61
CA ALA A 58 16.82 -1.01 47.97
C ALA A 58 16.64 -1.21 46.45
N LEU A 59 15.51 -1.79 46.02
CA LEU A 59 15.19 -1.96 44.60
C LEU A 59 15.03 -0.61 43.90
N ARG A 60 14.43 0.38 44.57
CA ARG A 60 14.28 1.73 44.00
C ARG A 60 15.62 2.44 43.84
N VAL A 61 16.54 2.29 44.79
CA VAL A 61 17.90 2.82 44.66
C VAL A 61 18.64 2.14 43.51
N GLU A 62 18.50 0.83 43.35
CA GLU A 62 19.08 0.09 42.24
C GLU A 62 18.51 0.55 40.88
N GLN A 63 17.19 0.69 40.78
CA GLN A 63 16.52 1.21 39.58
C GLN A 63 17.01 2.63 39.23
N LEU A 64 17.09 3.54 40.21
CA LEU A 64 17.57 4.90 39.97
C LEU A 64 19.05 4.92 39.56
N ARG A 65 19.88 4.01 40.09
CA ARG A 65 21.28 3.85 39.64
C ARG A 65 21.36 3.34 38.22
N ALA A 66 20.51 2.38 37.84
CA ALA A 66 20.44 1.89 36.47
C ALA A 66 20.04 3.02 35.50
N LEU A 67 19.00 3.79 35.82
CA LEU A 67 18.55 4.93 35.03
C LEU A 67 19.63 6.02 34.90
N ALA A 68 20.40 6.28 35.96
CA ALA A 68 21.49 7.26 35.91
C ALA A 68 22.60 6.91 34.89
N VAL A 69 22.73 5.64 34.52
CA VAL A 69 23.66 5.17 33.49
C VAL A 69 23.00 5.07 32.12
N ASP A 70 21.77 4.55 32.06
CA ASP A 70 21.06 4.28 30.80
C ASP A 70 20.51 5.54 30.12
N VAL A 71 19.92 6.46 30.88
CA VAL A 71 19.26 7.66 30.33
C VAL A 71 20.22 8.52 29.49
N PRO A 72 21.45 8.86 29.95
CA PRO A 72 22.39 9.62 29.11
C PRO A 72 22.72 8.94 27.78
N GLN A 73 22.92 7.61 27.78
CA GLN A 73 23.20 6.84 26.57
C GLN A 73 22.01 6.80 25.61
N ARG A 74 20.79 6.76 26.14
CA ARG A 74 19.56 6.84 25.34
C ARG A 74 19.35 8.23 24.76
N VAL A 75 19.65 9.30 25.51
CA VAL A 75 19.62 10.67 24.99
C VAL A 75 20.57 10.82 23.80
N GLU A 76 21.83 10.39 23.94
CA GLU A 76 22.80 10.45 22.82
C GLU A 76 22.29 9.73 21.58
N ARG A 77 21.74 8.51 21.75
CA ARG A 77 21.13 7.75 20.65
C ARG A 77 19.94 8.46 20.02
N ALA A 78 19.03 9.01 20.83
CA ALA A 78 17.86 9.74 20.36
C ALA A 78 18.24 11.00 19.57
N VAL A 79 19.28 11.74 20.00
CA VAL A 79 19.78 12.91 19.28
C VAL A 79 20.39 12.51 17.93
N VAL A 80 21.22 11.46 17.90
CA VAL A 80 21.79 10.94 16.65
C VAL A 80 20.69 10.48 15.67
N GLU A 81 19.67 9.79 16.18
CA GLU A 81 18.53 9.36 15.38
C GLU A 81 17.75 10.56 14.83
N ALA A 82 17.49 11.57 15.65
CA ALA A 82 16.82 12.79 15.21
C ALA A 82 17.62 13.53 14.11
N ASP A 83 18.95 13.63 14.27
CA ASP A 83 19.83 14.22 13.26
C ASP A 83 19.82 13.41 11.95
N ALA A 84 19.76 12.07 12.03
CA ALA A 84 19.65 11.22 10.86
C ALA A 84 18.32 11.41 10.11
N ILE A 85 17.18 11.45 10.83
CA ILE A 85 15.86 11.70 10.23
C ILE A 85 15.83 13.11 9.61
N GLN A 86 16.35 14.12 10.31
CA GLN A 86 16.44 15.49 9.77
C GLN A 86 17.30 15.54 8.50
N GLY A 87 18.38 14.76 8.44
CA GLY A 87 19.19 14.58 7.24
C GLY A 87 18.40 13.98 6.08
N GLN A 88 17.57 12.96 6.32
CA GLN A 88 16.68 12.37 5.30
C GLN A 88 15.65 13.38 4.78
N VAL A 89 14.98 14.12 5.68
CA VAL A 89 14.04 15.19 5.33
C VAL A 89 14.71 16.25 4.45
N SER A 90 15.93 16.66 4.78
CA SER A 90 16.67 17.69 4.05
C SER A 90 17.17 17.21 2.68
N THR A 91 17.47 15.92 2.54
CA THR A 91 17.98 15.32 1.29
C THR A 91 16.86 14.97 0.30
N HIS A 92 15.61 14.83 0.76
CA HIS A 92 14.46 14.46 -0.06
C HIS A 92 13.35 15.51 -0.02
N PRO A 93 13.63 16.79 -0.34
CA PRO A 93 12.64 17.86 -0.21
C PRO A 93 11.39 17.62 -1.08
N ALA A 94 11.56 17.01 -2.26
CA ALA A 94 10.45 16.69 -3.17
C ALA A 94 9.51 15.59 -2.62
N ALA A 95 10.01 14.63 -1.84
CA ALA A 95 9.14 13.65 -1.20
C ALA A 95 8.32 14.30 -0.07
N MET A 96 8.92 15.24 0.66
CA MET A 96 8.28 15.91 1.80
C MET A 96 7.14 16.84 1.38
N THR A 97 7.11 17.35 0.15
CA THR A 97 5.99 18.20 -0.33
C THR A 97 4.66 17.47 -0.43
N PHE A 98 4.67 16.13 -0.45
CA PHE A 98 3.46 15.30 -0.50
C PHE A 98 2.94 14.90 0.89
N LEU A 99 3.66 15.22 1.95
CA LEU A 99 3.18 15.02 3.31
C LEU A 99 2.22 16.14 3.69
N ALA A 100 1.07 15.76 4.26
CA ALA A 100 0.13 16.74 4.83
C ALA A 100 0.75 17.49 6.03
N GLU A 101 1.56 16.79 6.81
CA GLU A 101 2.32 17.33 7.93
C GLU A 101 3.70 16.69 7.96
N VAL A 102 4.74 17.51 7.90
CA VAL A 102 6.12 17.05 8.06
C VAL A 102 6.36 16.83 9.55
N PRO A 103 6.84 15.64 9.98
CA PRO A 103 7.09 15.39 11.40
C PRO A 103 8.02 16.45 12.02
N ASP A 104 7.69 16.95 13.22
CA ASP A 104 8.54 17.90 13.95
C ASP A 104 9.73 17.19 14.63
N VAL A 105 10.69 16.78 13.80
CA VAL A 105 11.94 16.15 14.25
C VAL A 105 12.76 17.12 15.12
N SER A 106 12.66 18.42 14.85
CA SER A 106 13.40 19.46 15.60
C SER A 106 12.91 19.61 17.04
N GLY A 107 11.59 19.53 17.25
CA GLY A 107 10.96 19.51 18.56
C GLY A 107 11.35 18.27 19.36
N LEU A 108 11.26 17.08 18.73
CA LEU A 108 11.66 15.81 19.35
C LEU A 108 13.14 15.78 19.74
N ARG A 109 14.02 16.33 18.87
CA ARG A 109 15.45 16.49 19.17
C ARG A 109 15.66 17.41 20.37
N SER A 110 14.98 18.56 20.38
CA SER A 110 15.09 19.55 21.46
C SER A 110 14.62 18.98 22.80
N GLU A 111 13.57 18.16 22.78
CA GLU A 111 13.09 17.42 23.95
C GLU A 111 14.13 16.43 24.48
N ALA A 112 14.73 15.61 23.60
CA ALA A 112 15.79 14.68 23.99
C ALA A 112 17.02 15.40 24.59
N VAL A 113 17.46 16.51 23.99
CA VAL A 113 18.55 17.34 24.54
C VAL A 113 18.16 17.91 25.90
N GLY A 114 16.94 18.41 26.05
CA GLY A 114 16.44 18.92 27.32
C GLY A 114 16.41 17.87 28.44
N VAL A 115 16.10 16.61 28.09
CA VAL A 115 16.23 15.48 29.02
C VAL A 115 17.69 15.24 29.43
N GLY A 116 18.63 15.32 28.47
CA GLY A 116 20.07 15.22 28.74
C GLY A 116 20.58 16.29 29.69
N ASP A 117 20.19 17.55 29.45
CA ASP A 117 20.56 18.68 30.32
C ASP A 117 20.01 18.49 31.74
N ALA A 118 18.75 18.05 31.86
CA ALA A 118 18.12 17.78 33.14
C ALA A 118 18.72 16.57 33.88
N ALA A 119 19.24 15.58 33.15
CA ALA A 119 19.97 14.45 33.70
C ALA A 119 21.31 14.86 34.34
N GLY A 120 21.88 16.00 33.94
CA GLY A 120 23.10 16.57 34.52
C GLY A 120 22.91 17.32 35.86
N LEU A 121 21.67 17.50 36.33
CA LEU A 121 21.39 18.18 37.59
C LEU A 121 21.93 17.40 38.80
N ALA A 122 22.12 18.06 39.94
CA ALA A 122 22.62 17.41 41.15
C ALA A 122 21.66 16.33 41.72
N LYS A 123 20.35 16.47 41.47
CA LYS A 123 19.31 15.52 41.86
C LYS A 123 18.29 15.35 40.72
N PRO A 124 18.66 14.60 39.66
CA PRO A 124 17.80 14.46 38.50
C PRO A 124 16.52 13.69 38.84
N PRO A 125 15.35 14.09 38.32
CA PRO A 125 14.12 13.35 38.49
C PRO A 125 14.07 12.15 37.53
N TRP A 126 14.96 11.17 37.71
CA TRP A 126 15.23 10.07 36.76
C TRP A 126 13.99 9.37 36.20
N LEU A 127 12.98 9.07 37.04
CA LEU A 127 11.75 8.41 36.58
C LEU A 127 10.93 9.27 35.62
N ARG A 128 10.90 10.59 35.84
CA ARG A 128 10.21 11.51 34.93
C ARG A 128 10.99 11.64 33.63
N LEU A 129 12.32 11.77 33.72
CA LEU A 129 13.20 11.87 32.56
C LEU A 129 13.11 10.63 31.66
N ASP A 130 13.06 9.44 32.26
CA ASP A 130 12.88 8.17 31.54
C ASP A 130 11.56 8.14 30.74
N SER A 131 10.45 8.56 31.36
CA SER A 131 9.16 8.66 30.67
C SER A 131 9.17 9.67 29.52
N GLN A 132 9.75 10.86 29.73
CA GLN A 132 9.86 11.89 28.69
C GLN A 132 10.73 11.43 27.53
N LEU A 133 11.85 10.76 27.82
CA LEU A 133 12.73 10.21 26.79
C LEU A 133 12.04 9.10 26.00
N ALA A 134 11.27 8.23 26.66
CA ALA A 134 10.50 7.19 25.99
C ALA A 134 9.43 7.77 25.04
N GLU A 135 8.78 8.88 25.43
CA GLU A 135 7.84 9.61 24.58
C GLU A 135 8.54 10.19 23.34
N ALA A 136 9.69 10.83 23.52
CA ALA A 136 10.51 11.37 22.43
C ALA A 136 11.01 10.26 21.49
N GLU A 137 11.54 9.15 22.01
CA GLU A 137 11.99 7.98 21.23
C GLU A 137 10.83 7.37 20.40
N ALA A 138 9.64 7.24 21.01
CA ALA A 138 8.46 6.78 20.30
C ALA A 138 8.02 7.78 19.20
N GLY A 139 8.16 9.08 19.46
CA GLY A 139 7.96 10.15 18.47
C GLY A 139 8.93 10.02 17.29
N LEU A 140 10.22 9.83 17.55
CA LEU A 140 11.26 9.66 16.52
C LEU A 140 11.00 8.41 15.68
N THR A 141 10.62 7.31 16.31
CA THR A 141 10.26 6.06 15.60
C THR A 141 9.09 6.29 14.63
N ARG A 142 8.04 7.01 15.07
CA ARG A 142 6.91 7.37 14.19
C ARG A 142 7.35 8.32 13.07
N ALA A 143 8.13 9.34 13.38
CA ALA A 143 8.65 10.30 12.40
C ALA A 143 9.45 9.60 11.31
N ARG A 144 10.37 8.70 11.69
CA ARG A 144 11.15 7.88 10.75
C ARG A 144 10.27 7.05 9.84
N ALA A 145 9.29 6.34 10.39
CA ALA A 145 8.38 5.52 9.58
C ALA A 145 7.60 6.35 8.55
N VAL A 146 7.20 7.58 8.91
CA VAL A 146 6.53 8.52 7.99
C VAL A 146 7.48 9.00 6.90
N VAL A 147 8.70 9.41 7.25
CA VAL A 147 9.72 9.90 6.30
C VAL A 147 10.15 8.79 5.34
N ASP A 148 10.50 7.60 5.85
CA ASP A 148 10.90 6.45 5.04
C ASP A 148 9.80 6.04 4.06
N ARG A 149 8.53 6.05 4.51
CA ARG A 149 7.38 5.77 3.65
C ARG A 149 7.21 6.83 2.56
N ALA A 150 7.28 8.11 2.89
CA ALA A 150 7.14 9.19 1.91
C ALA A 150 8.23 9.12 0.82
N ILE A 151 9.47 8.82 1.20
CA ILE A 151 10.58 8.62 0.26
C ILE A 151 10.28 7.41 -0.63
N ALA A 152 9.91 6.27 -0.05
CA ALA A 152 9.62 5.06 -0.81
C ALA A 152 8.45 5.24 -1.80
N ASP A 153 7.37 5.91 -1.38
CA ASP A 153 6.20 6.20 -2.21
C ASP A 153 6.56 7.18 -3.35
N HIS A 154 7.41 8.18 -3.07
CA HIS A 154 7.92 9.10 -4.09
C HIS A 154 8.77 8.36 -5.13
N ASP A 155 9.72 7.52 -4.69
CA ASP A 155 10.58 6.75 -5.59
C ASP A 155 9.79 5.72 -6.41
N ALA A 156 8.73 5.15 -5.85
CA ALA A 156 7.80 4.30 -6.60
C ALA A 156 7.08 5.10 -7.71
N SER A 157 6.61 6.31 -7.39
CA SER A 157 5.94 7.19 -8.35
C SER A 157 6.87 7.60 -9.50
N GLN A 158 8.13 7.97 -9.20
CA GLN A 158 9.12 8.31 -10.23
C GLN A 158 9.40 7.13 -11.16
N ARG A 159 9.58 5.92 -10.60
CA ARG A 159 9.76 4.71 -11.42
C ARG A 159 8.54 4.42 -12.31
N ALA A 160 7.33 4.71 -11.85
CA ALA A 160 6.13 4.56 -12.65
C ALA A 160 6.10 5.54 -13.82
N LEU A 161 6.45 6.81 -13.60
CA LEU A 161 6.58 7.83 -14.65
C LEU A 161 7.63 7.43 -15.70
N ASP A 162 8.81 7.01 -15.27
CA ASP A 162 9.88 6.55 -16.18
C ASP A 162 9.45 5.34 -17.03
N ALA A 163 8.73 4.39 -16.42
CA ALA A 163 8.21 3.22 -17.12
C ALA A 163 7.14 3.60 -18.15
N ALA A 164 6.27 4.57 -17.83
CA ALA A 164 5.27 5.10 -18.75
C ALA A 164 5.92 5.83 -19.93
N ALA A 165 6.89 6.71 -19.66
CA ALA A 165 7.66 7.42 -20.68
C ALA A 165 8.38 6.44 -21.63
N SER A 166 9.00 5.40 -21.08
CA SER A 166 9.65 4.33 -21.85
C SER A 166 8.66 3.56 -22.73
N ALA A 167 7.46 3.25 -22.22
CA ALA A 167 6.41 2.58 -22.99
C ALA A 167 5.88 3.46 -24.14
N ILE A 168 5.70 4.77 -23.90
CA ILE A 168 5.31 5.74 -24.92
C ILE A 168 6.37 5.85 -26.03
N ALA A 169 7.65 5.89 -25.66
CA ALA A 169 8.74 5.89 -26.64
C ALA A 169 8.72 4.62 -27.50
N ALA A 170 8.59 3.44 -26.89
CA ALA A 170 8.51 2.17 -27.61
C ALA A 170 7.26 2.08 -28.52
N ALA A 171 6.12 2.61 -28.07
CA ALA A 171 4.89 2.67 -28.85
C ALA A 171 5.02 3.61 -30.06
N ARG A 172 5.66 4.76 -29.89
CA ARG A 172 5.95 5.71 -30.97
C ARG A 172 6.69 5.05 -32.13
N ASP A 173 7.73 4.27 -31.85
CA ASP A 173 8.51 3.58 -32.89
C ASP A 173 7.66 2.61 -33.72
N GLN A 174 6.62 2.01 -33.13
CA GLN A 174 5.70 1.13 -33.86
C GLN A 174 4.71 1.93 -34.71
N VAL A 175 4.25 3.09 -34.22
CA VAL A 175 3.15 3.87 -34.79
C VAL A 175 3.55 4.75 -35.99
N VAL A 176 4.85 5.06 -36.15
CA VAL A 176 5.37 5.92 -37.24
C VAL A 176 5.22 5.27 -38.64
N HIS A 177 4.99 3.96 -38.74
CA HIS A 177 4.82 3.29 -40.03
C HIS A 177 3.58 3.80 -40.81
N GLY A 178 3.73 3.90 -42.13
CA GLY A 178 2.64 4.34 -43.04
C GLY A 178 1.42 3.42 -43.07
N ASP A 179 1.58 2.15 -42.68
CA ASP A 179 0.51 1.14 -42.63
C ASP A 179 -0.32 1.16 -41.33
N VAL A 180 0.04 2.02 -40.38
CA VAL A 180 -0.62 2.12 -39.08
C VAL A 180 -1.82 3.05 -39.16
N SER A 181 -2.93 2.64 -38.54
CA SER A 181 -4.19 3.37 -38.55
C SER A 181 -4.15 4.64 -37.68
N GLY A 182 -5.11 5.54 -37.91
CA GLY A 182 -5.32 6.72 -37.05
C GLY A 182 -5.62 6.34 -35.59
N ALA A 183 -6.34 5.24 -35.35
CA ALA A 183 -6.70 4.80 -33.99
C ALA A 183 -5.48 4.46 -33.12
N ALA A 184 -4.42 3.86 -33.68
CA ALA A 184 -3.20 3.60 -32.94
C ALA A 184 -2.43 4.90 -32.60
N ARG A 185 -2.56 5.94 -33.43
CA ARG A 185 -1.99 7.28 -33.17
C ARG A 185 -2.76 8.00 -32.08
N GLU A 186 -4.08 7.95 -32.13
CA GLU A 186 -4.97 8.51 -31.11
C GLU A 186 -4.67 7.91 -29.72
N LEU A 187 -4.56 6.58 -29.60
CA LEU A 187 -4.16 5.94 -28.34
C LEU A 187 -2.78 6.41 -27.85
N LEU A 188 -1.81 6.61 -28.75
CA LEU A 188 -0.50 7.12 -28.36
C LEU A 188 -0.58 8.57 -27.85
N ASP A 189 -1.42 9.39 -28.47
CA ASP A 189 -1.63 10.77 -28.03
C ASP A 189 -2.39 10.84 -26.70
N ASP A 190 -3.38 9.97 -26.47
CA ASP A 190 -4.04 9.81 -25.17
C ASP A 190 -3.05 9.40 -24.08
N ALA A 191 -2.18 8.43 -24.36
CA ALA A 191 -1.13 8.01 -23.41
C ALA A 191 -0.20 9.17 -23.03
N ARG A 192 0.17 10.04 -23.98
CA ARG A 192 0.98 11.24 -23.72
C ARG A 192 0.24 12.25 -22.86
N GLN A 193 -1.05 12.47 -23.12
CA GLN A 193 -1.87 13.38 -22.32
C GLN A 193 -1.99 12.86 -20.88
N GLN A 194 -2.21 11.55 -20.69
CA GLN A 194 -2.26 10.93 -19.37
C GLN A 194 -0.92 11.07 -18.61
N LEU A 195 0.22 10.85 -19.28
CA LEU A 195 1.53 11.06 -18.66
C LEU A 195 1.73 12.53 -18.26
N ALA A 196 1.41 13.48 -19.16
CA ALA A 196 1.54 14.91 -18.85
C ALA A 196 0.66 15.34 -17.67
N LEU A 197 -0.56 14.79 -17.56
CA LEU A 197 -1.42 15.01 -16.40
C LEU A 197 -0.79 14.44 -15.12
N ALA A 198 -0.26 13.23 -15.17
CA ALA A 198 0.43 12.60 -14.03
C ALA A 198 1.68 13.39 -13.60
N GLU A 199 2.46 13.94 -14.53
CA GLU A 199 3.64 14.78 -14.24
C GLU A 199 3.25 16.13 -13.63
N SER A 200 2.06 16.66 -13.97
CA SER A 200 1.55 17.91 -13.43
C SER A 200 0.85 17.79 -12.07
N GLU A 201 0.59 16.56 -11.62
CA GLU A 201 -0.06 16.30 -10.34
C GLU A 201 0.91 16.60 -9.18
N THR A 202 0.42 17.33 -8.18
CA THR A 202 1.22 17.80 -7.03
C THR A 202 0.59 17.45 -5.68
N GLY A 203 -0.65 16.98 -5.68
CA GLY A 203 -1.40 16.70 -4.45
C GLY A 203 -1.31 15.26 -3.96
N SER A 204 -0.96 14.29 -4.82
CA SER A 204 -1.01 12.87 -4.46
C SER A 204 -0.06 11.99 -5.27
N LEU A 205 0.89 11.36 -4.57
CA LEU A 205 1.78 10.33 -5.13
C LEU A 205 1.01 9.12 -5.69
N ALA A 206 -0.10 8.74 -5.03
CA ALA A 206 -0.95 7.66 -5.52
C ALA A 206 -1.64 8.02 -6.85
N ALA A 207 -2.06 9.28 -7.01
CA ALA A 207 -2.65 9.76 -8.27
C ALA A 207 -1.60 9.84 -9.39
N ILE A 208 -0.38 10.31 -9.09
CA ILE A 208 0.76 10.29 -10.02
C ILE A 208 1.02 8.85 -10.50
N THR A 209 1.14 7.91 -9.57
CA THR A 209 1.41 6.49 -9.88
C THR A 209 0.29 5.90 -10.74
N ALA A 210 -0.96 6.08 -10.35
CA ALA A 210 -2.11 5.56 -11.12
C ALA A 210 -2.21 6.18 -12.52
N GLY A 211 -1.95 7.48 -12.66
CA GLY A 211 -1.90 8.18 -13.95
C GLY A 211 -0.78 7.66 -14.85
N ALA A 212 0.40 7.44 -14.30
CA ALA A 212 1.54 6.87 -15.02
C ALA A 212 1.26 5.42 -15.48
N GLU A 213 0.68 4.58 -14.63
CA GLU A 213 0.29 3.21 -14.99
C GLU A 213 -0.78 3.19 -16.09
N SER A 214 -1.78 4.07 -16.00
CA SER A 214 -2.78 4.25 -17.06
C SER A 214 -2.14 4.66 -18.39
N ALA A 215 -1.22 5.62 -18.36
CA ALA A 215 -0.49 6.09 -19.55
C ALA A 215 0.33 4.95 -20.17
N LYS A 216 1.02 4.16 -19.35
CA LYS A 216 1.78 2.99 -19.76
C LYS A 216 0.89 1.94 -20.44
N ASP A 217 -0.26 1.62 -19.86
CA ASP A 217 -1.18 0.63 -20.41
C ASP A 217 -1.79 1.09 -21.74
N THR A 218 -2.16 2.37 -21.83
CA THR A 218 -2.64 2.98 -23.08
C THR A 218 -1.55 2.97 -24.16
N ALA A 219 -0.30 3.26 -23.82
CA ALA A 219 0.83 3.17 -24.75
C ALA A 219 1.07 1.74 -25.25
N ASN A 220 0.97 0.75 -24.35
CA ASN A 220 1.07 -0.66 -24.72
C ASN A 220 -0.08 -1.08 -25.67
N ALA A 221 -1.29 -0.59 -25.44
CA ALA A 221 -2.43 -0.81 -26.34
C ALA A 221 -2.19 -0.18 -27.72
N ALA A 222 -1.65 1.04 -27.78
CA ALA A 222 -1.26 1.70 -29.02
C ALA A 222 -0.23 0.86 -29.81
N ALA A 223 0.81 0.37 -29.13
CA ALA A 223 1.83 -0.49 -29.74
C ALA A 223 1.25 -1.82 -30.25
N ALA A 224 0.36 -2.46 -29.47
CA ALA A 224 -0.30 -3.70 -29.87
C ALA A 224 -1.18 -3.49 -31.12
N ARG A 225 -1.95 -2.40 -31.14
CA ARG A 225 -2.79 -2.04 -32.29
C ARG A 225 -1.96 -1.75 -33.54
N ALA A 226 -0.88 -0.98 -33.41
CA ALA A 226 0.04 -0.71 -34.53
C ALA A 226 0.62 -2.01 -35.11
N ARG A 227 1.01 -2.97 -34.26
CA ARG A 227 1.48 -4.29 -34.71
C ARG A 227 0.40 -5.07 -35.45
N GLN A 228 -0.85 -5.01 -35.00
CA GLN A 228 -1.97 -5.64 -35.69
C GLN A 228 -2.24 -5.00 -37.05
N ASP A 229 -2.31 -3.67 -37.12
CA ASP A 229 -2.56 -2.94 -38.37
C ASP A 229 -1.52 -3.31 -39.45
N ARG A 230 -0.23 -3.41 -39.07
CA ARG A 230 0.84 -3.85 -39.99
C ARG A 230 0.62 -5.26 -40.52
N ARG A 231 0.25 -6.22 -39.65
CA ARG A 231 -0.03 -7.60 -40.07
C ARG A 231 -1.22 -7.64 -41.03
N ASP A 232 -2.27 -6.88 -40.74
CA ASP A 232 -3.46 -6.82 -41.59
C ASP A 232 -3.16 -6.16 -42.95
N ALA A 233 -2.27 -5.16 -42.98
CA ALA A 233 -1.80 -4.54 -44.21
C ALA A 233 -0.93 -5.49 -45.04
N GLU A 234 -0.03 -6.23 -44.40
CA GLU A 234 0.80 -7.25 -45.04
C GLU A 234 -0.05 -8.38 -45.66
N GLN A 235 -1.00 -8.92 -44.89
CA GLN A 235 -1.93 -9.93 -45.38
C GLN A 235 -2.76 -9.43 -46.58
N ARG A 236 -3.21 -8.17 -46.56
CA ARG A 236 -3.91 -7.55 -47.69
C ARG A 236 -3.03 -7.44 -48.93
N ARG A 237 -1.77 -7.03 -48.78
CA ARG A 237 -0.80 -6.98 -49.88
C ARG A 237 -0.51 -8.36 -50.46
N GLU A 238 -0.38 -9.37 -49.62
CA GLU A 238 -0.20 -10.76 -50.07
C GLU A 238 -1.42 -11.30 -50.81
N ALA A 239 -2.62 -11.04 -50.30
CA ALA A 239 -3.85 -11.42 -50.97
C ALA A 239 -3.99 -10.74 -52.33
N ALA A 240 -3.66 -9.44 -52.43
CA ALA A 240 -3.64 -8.71 -53.69
C ALA A 240 -2.61 -9.28 -54.68
N ARG A 241 -1.38 -9.57 -54.23
CA ARG A 241 -0.34 -10.22 -55.06
C ARG A 241 -0.80 -11.59 -55.57
N ARG A 242 -1.45 -12.40 -54.72
CA ARG A 242 -2.02 -13.70 -55.11
C ARG A 242 -3.15 -13.56 -56.14
N ALA A 243 -4.05 -12.60 -55.95
CA ALA A 243 -5.14 -12.33 -56.88
C ALA A 243 -4.62 -11.84 -58.25
N GLU A 244 -3.60 -10.98 -58.28
CA GLU A 244 -2.98 -10.52 -59.52
C GLU A 244 -2.26 -11.66 -60.26
N ALA A 245 -1.51 -12.50 -59.54
CA ALA A 245 -0.86 -13.67 -60.12
C ALA A 245 -1.87 -14.66 -60.72
N ALA A 246 -3.02 -14.87 -60.07
CA ALA A 246 -4.10 -15.69 -60.58
C ALA A 246 -4.71 -15.10 -61.88
N ARG A 247 -4.93 -13.78 -61.93
CA ARG A 247 -5.45 -13.09 -63.13
C ARG A 247 -4.50 -13.19 -64.33
N ARG A 248 -3.19 -13.06 -64.11
CA ARG A 248 -2.18 -13.20 -65.18
C ARG A 248 -2.15 -14.62 -65.76
N ARG A 249 -2.40 -15.65 -64.93
CA ARG A 249 -2.51 -17.03 -65.40
C ARG A 249 -3.77 -17.27 -66.23
N SER A 250 -4.91 -16.68 -65.85
CA SER A 250 -6.16 -16.83 -66.61
C SER A 250 -6.16 -16.07 -67.93
N SER A 251 -5.46 -14.94 -68.05
CA SER A 251 -5.39 -14.18 -69.32
C SER A 251 -4.41 -14.75 -70.35
N SER A 252 -3.54 -15.69 -69.96
CA SER A 252 -2.60 -16.39 -70.86
C SER A 252 -3.20 -17.67 -71.48
N GLY A 253 -4.46 -18.00 -71.21
CA GLY A 253 -5.13 -19.25 -71.64
C GLY A 253 -5.96 -19.17 -72.92
N GLY A 254 -5.95 -18.03 -73.63
CA GLY A 254 -6.66 -17.85 -74.89
C GLY A 254 -5.75 -18.07 -76.11
N GLY A 255 -5.38 -19.32 -76.39
CA GLY A 255 -4.62 -19.66 -77.60
C GLY A 255 -3.87 -20.98 -77.50
N GLY A 256 -4.61 -22.10 -77.49
CA GLY A 256 -3.99 -23.43 -77.41
C GLY A 256 -4.97 -24.58 -77.62
N PHE A 257 -5.77 -24.54 -78.69
CA PHE A 257 -6.27 -25.77 -79.29
C PHE A 257 -5.07 -26.52 -79.87
N GLY A 258 -4.71 -27.67 -79.31
CA GLY A 258 -3.63 -28.48 -79.88
C GLY A 258 -3.19 -29.67 -79.03
N GLY A 259 -3.99 -30.74 -79.05
CA GLY A 259 -3.53 -32.11 -79.27
C GLY A 259 -2.46 -32.76 -78.38
N GLY A 260 -2.79 -33.96 -77.88
CA GLY A 260 -1.85 -34.96 -77.37
C GLY A 260 -1.91 -35.07 -75.86
N GLY A 261 -2.35 -36.16 -75.23
CA GLY A 261 -2.15 -37.55 -75.62
C GLY A 261 -1.00 -38.12 -74.79
N GLY A 262 -1.33 -38.98 -73.82
CA GLY A 262 -0.40 -39.95 -73.24
C GLY A 262 0.36 -39.53 -71.98
N GLY A 263 0.46 -40.45 -71.02
CA GLY A 263 1.40 -40.41 -69.91
C GLY A 263 0.77 -40.57 -68.53
N PHE A 264 0.21 -41.75 -68.21
CA PHE A 264 0.82 -42.68 -67.25
C PHE A 264 2.33 -42.49 -67.01
N GLY A 265 2.76 -42.38 -65.75
CA GLY A 265 4.16 -42.68 -65.38
C GLY A 265 4.72 -41.99 -64.13
N GLY A 266 5.12 -42.80 -63.14
CA GLY A 266 6.17 -42.48 -62.15
C GLY A 266 5.66 -41.81 -60.88
N GLY A 267 5.78 -42.36 -59.68
CA GLY A 267 6.89 -43.16 -59.17
C GLY A 267 8.03 -42.23 -58.75
N GLY A 268 8.22 -42.00 -57.45
CA GLY A 268 9.29 -41.14 -56.97
C GLY A 268 9.20 -40.85 -55.48
N GLY A 269 9.50 -41.85 -54.66
CA GLY A 269 9.90 -41.59 -53.28
C GLY A 269 11.22 -40.83 -53.24
N SER A 270 11.40 -39.97 -52.24
CA SER A 270 12.72 -39.55 -51.77
C SER A 270 12.62 -39.17 -50.30
N ARG A 271 13.12 -40.09 -49.49
CA ARG A 271 13.64 -39.84 -48.14
C ARG A 271 14.95 -39.04 -48.32
N SER A 272 15.11 -37.99 -47.52
CA SER A 272 16.40 -37.35 -47.19
C SER A 272 16.11 -36.48 -45.97
N SER A 273 16.37 -36.83 -44.70
CA SER A 273 17.61 -37.23 -44.02
C SER A 273 18.77 -36.23 -44.20
N GLY A 274 18.99 -35.43 -43.15
CA GLY A 274 20.14 -34.55 -42.94
C GLY A 274 19.68 -33.29 -42.22
N GLY A 275 20.05 -32.96 -40.99
CA GLY A 275 21.16 -33.42 -40.17
C GLY A 275 21.83 -32.20 -39.55
N GLY A 276 21.96 -32.18 -38.22
CA GLY A 276 22.95 -31.37 -37.52
C GLY A 276 22.40 -30.17 -36.73
N GLY A 277 22.72 -30.14 -35.44
CA GLY A 277 22.84 -28.86 -34.73
C GLY A 277 22.28 -28.76 -33.33
N SER A 278 22.57 -29.72 -32.47
CA SER A 278 22.52 -29.58 -31.02
C SER A 278 23.21 -28.31 -30.52
N ARG A 279 22.45 -27.40 -29.89
CA ARG A 279 22.94 -26.55 -28.78
C ARG A 279 21.87 -26.44 -27.70
N SER A 280 22.07 -27.28 -26.68
CA SER A 280 21.61 -27.04 -25.32
C SER A 280 22.13 -25.69 -24.81
N PHE A 281 21.21 -24.86 -24.35
CA PHE A 281 21.27 -24.09 -23.11
C PHE A 281 19.80 -24.12 -22.62
N GLY A 282 19.42 -24.67 -21.48
CA GLY A 282 20.15 -24.84 -20.23
C GLY A 282 19.30 -24.17 -19.15
N GLY A 283 18.60 -24.99 -18.36
CA GLY A 283 17.98 -24.60 -17.07
C GLY A 283 16.60 -23.94 -17.19
N GLY A 284 15.58 -24.31 -16.43
CA GLY A 284 15.53 -25.25 -15.31
C GLY A 284 14.29 -24.97 -14.47
N GLY A 285 13.67 -26.05 -13.99
CA GLY A 285 12.70 -26.04 -12.88
C GLY A 285 11.29 -25.58 -13.26
N GLY A 286 10.21 -26.30 -12.98
CA GLY A 286 10.06 -27.47 -12.15
C GLY A 286 8.56 -27.63 -11.90
N SER A 287 8.07 -28.82 -12.16
CA SER A 287 6.70 -29.27 -11.92
C SER A 287 6.28 -29.06 -10.47
N ARG A 288 5.07 -28.51 -10.25
CA ARG A 288 4.18 -28.92 -9.16
C ARG A 288 2.74 -28.91 -9.66
N GLY A 289 2.36 -30.04 -10.27
CA GLY A 289 1.02 -30.58 -10.10
C GLY A 289 0.91 -31.32 -8.77
N GLY A 290 -0.31 -31.53 -8.31
CA GLY A 290 -0.68 -32.23 -7.07
C GLY A 290 -1.55 -31.32 -6.24
N GLY A 291 -2.87 -31.40 -6.31
CA GLY A 291 -3.74 -32.50 -5.89
C GLY A 291 -4.87 -31.78 -5.13
N GLY A 292 -6.16 -31.99 -5.40
CA GLY A 292 -6.81 -33.29 -5.38
C GLY A 292 -7.34 -33.55 -3.98
N GLY A 293 -8.63 -33.22 -3.76
CA GLY A 293 -9.56 -33.94 -2.90
C GLY A 293 -9.28 -34.05 -1.40
N GLY A 294 -10.18 -33.47 -0.59
CA GLY A 294 -10.24 -33.74 0.84
C GLY A 294 -11.52 -33.21 1.48
N SER A 295 -12.60 -33.97 1.36
CA SER A 295 -13.90 -33.76 2.00
C SER A 295 -13.98 -34.46 3.37
N ARG A 296 -14.74 -33.86 4.30
CA ARG A 296 -15.40 -34.43 5.50
C ARG A 296 -14.54 -34.75 6.73
N GLY A 297 -15.05 -34.32 7.89
CA GLY A 297 -14.88 -35.05 9.15
C GLY A 297 -14.92 -34.19 10.42
N PHE A 298 -16.14 -34.01 10.95
CA PHE A 298 -16.52 -33.55 12.31
C PHE A 298 -16.31 -32.07 12.67
#